data_AF-A0A7J8QTK8-F1
#
_entry.id   AF-A0A7J8QTK8-F1
#
_cell.length_a   1.000
_cell.length_b   1.000
_cell.length_c   1.000
_cell.angle_alpha   90.00
_cell.angle_beta   90.00
_cell.angle_gamma   90.00
#
_symmetry.space_group_name_H-M   'P 1'
#
loop_
_entity.id
_entity.type
_entity.pdbx_description
1 polymer ?
#
loop_
_entity_poly.entity_id
_entity_poly.type
_entity_poly.pdbx_seq_one_letter_code
_entity_poly.pdbx_strand_id
1 'polypeptide(L)'
;TDGIHIGRSDGVNVLNTEIKTGDYCVSTGDGSKNLVINGVTCGPGHGISIGSLRLFKNEEPVDGVTVKNCTLTNTSNGVRIKSWPGAEPGTCSNIHFEDILPCENVELADIEITLSGTNGPTISQCSNVKPKVSGKQNPVACSAPIAAKPT
;
A
#
# COMPACT_ATOMS: atom_id res chain seq x y z
N THR A 1 12.26 12.33 5.51
CA THR A 1 12.94 11.19 6.17
C THR A 1 11.93 10.09 6.33
N ASP A 2 12.28 8.87 5.97
CA ASP A 2 11.44 7.69 6.21
C ASP A 2 11.61 7.20 7.67
N GLY A 3 10.60 6.51 8.20
CA GLY A 3 10.66 5.83 9.49
C GLY A 3 11.29 4.45 9.37
N ILE A 4 10.54 3.53 8.76
CA ILE A 4 10.98 2.15 8.52
C ILE A 4 10.87 1.87 7.02
N HIS A 5 11.98 1.43 6.41
CA HIS A 5 12.00 0.91 5.05
C HIS A 5 12.29 -0.60 5.07
N ILE A 6 11.44 -1.40 4.42
CA ILE A 6 11.54 -2.86 4.36
C ILE A 6 11.76 -3.31 2.92
N GLY A 7 12.89 -3.95 2.66
CA GLY A 7 13.21 -4.57 1.37
C GLY A 7 13.83 -5.94 1.58
N ARG A 8 13.59 -6.85 0.63
CA ARG A 8 14.17 -8.20 0.54
C ARG A 8 14.12 -8.95 1.87
N SER A 9 12.93 -8.97 2.46
CA SER A 9 12.70 -9.48 3.82
C SER A 9 11.47 -10.37 3.83
N ASP A 10 11.44 -11.36 4.72
CA ASP A 10 10.31 -12.29 4.87
C ASP A 10 9.90 -12.37 6.35
N GLY A 11 8.61 -12.20 6.64
CA GLY A 11 8.06 -12.39 7.99
C GLY A 11 8.28 -11.21 8.95
N VAL A 12 8.46 -9.99 8.42
CA VAL A 12 8.67 -8.80 9.25
C VAL A 12 7.35 -8.24 9.79
N ASN A 13 7.32 -7.99 11.10
CA ASN A 13 6.17 -7.43 11.80
C ASN A 13 6.51 -6.05 12.40
N VAL A 14 5.75 -5.02 12.02
CA VAL A 14 5.80 -3.68 12.62
C VAL A 14 4.54 -3.50 13.45
N LEU A 15 4.69 -3.51 14.77
CA LEU A 15 3.57 -3.63 15.70
C LEU A 15 3.53 -2.47 16.71
N ASN A 16 2.34 -1.94 16.97
CA ASN A 16 2.03 -1.09 18.13
C ASN A 16 3.04 0.06 18.36
N THR A 17 3.39 0.78 17.31
CA THR A 17 4.45 1.79 17.34
C THR A 17 3.93 3.15 16.86
N GLU A 18 4.47 4.23 17.43
CA GLU A 18 4.23 5.60 16.97
C GLU A 18 5.43 6.08 16.14
N ILE A 19 5.16 6.54 14.91
CA ILE A 19 6.18 6.99 13.94
C ILE A 19 5.83 8.39 13.46
N LYS A 20 6.75 9.34 13.68
CA LYS A 20 6.61 10.75 13.27
C LYS A 20 7.80 11.15 12.43
N THR A 21 7.59 11.37 11.14
CA THR A 21 8.68 11.53 10.17
C THR A 21 8.37 12.60 9.13
N GLY A 22 9.36 12.95 8.30
CA GLY A 22 9.14 13.89 7.21
C GLY A 22 8.59 13.26 5.93
N ASP A 23 8.65 11.93 5.83
CA ASP A 23 8.26 11.12 4.66
C ASP A 23 7.46 9.89 5.14
N TYR A 24 7.56 8.72 4.50
CA TYR A 24 6.80 7.53 4.89
C TYR A 24 7.08 7.09 6.33
N CYS A 25 6.03 6.71 7.05
CA CYS A 25 6.18 6.05 8.35
C CYS A 25 6.71 4.63 8.17
N VAL A 26 6.10 3.90 7.24
CA VAL A 26 6.55 2.58 6.81
C VAL A 26 6.49 2.51 5.30
N SER A 27 7.60 2.13 4.67
CA SER A 27 7.69 1.87 3.25
C SER A 27 8.20 0.44 3.01
N THR A 28 7.69 -0.25 1.99
CA THR A 28 8.17 -1.58 1.59
C THR A 28 8.39 -1.68 0.09
N GLY A 29 9.39 -2.41 -0.36
CA GLY A 29 9.73 -2.59 -1.78
C GLY A 29 10.29 -3.98 -2.10
N ASP A 30 11.03 -4.05 -3.21
CA ASP A 30 11.77 -5.21 -3.75
C ASP A 30 11.89 -6.42 -2.82
N GLY A 31 11.25 -7.53 -3.17
CA GLY A 31 11.44 -8.84 -2.52
C GLY A 31 10.86 -9.01 -1.11
N SER A 32 10.04 -8.06 -0.65
CA SER A 32 9.40 -8.16 0.67
C SER A 32 8.19 -9.09 0.69
N LYS A 33 8.17 -10.04 1.63
CA LYS A 33 7.14 -11.07 1.77
C LYS A 33 6.61 -11.18 3.19
N ASN A 34 5.33 -11.55 3.32
CA ASN A 34 4.68 -11.86 4.60
C ASN A 34 4.87 -10.75 5.66
N LEU A 35 4.51 -9.53 5.29
CA LEU A 35 4.63 -8.36 6.14
C LEU A 35 3.34 -8.08 6.91
N VAL A 36 3.45 -7.74 8.18
CA VAL A 36 2.33 -7.26 8.99
C VAL A 36 2.66 -5.91 9.62
N ILE A 37 1.86 -4.91 9.31
CA ILE A 37 1.89 -3.57 9.92
C ILE A 37 0.59 -3.43 10.71
N ASN A 38 0.67 -3.49 12.04
CA ASN A 38 -0.53 -3.54 12.89
C ASN A 38 -0.42 -2.59 14.09
N GLY A 39 -1.46 -1.79 14.35
CA GLY A 39 -1.47 -0.90 15.51
C GLY A 39 -0.51 0.28 15.39
N VAL A 40 -0.13 0.68 14.18
CA VAL A 40 0.83 1.77 13.96
C VAL A 40 0.11 3.12 13.96
N THR A 41 0.58 4.04 14.80
CA THR A 41 0.21 5.45 14.73
C THR A 41 1.25 6.19 13.90
N CYS A 42 0.88 6.65 12.72
CA CYS A 42 1.76 7.27 11.76
C CYS A 42 1.36 8.73 11.55
N GLY A 43 2.33 9.61 11.78
CA GLY A 43 2.27 10.96 11.26
C GLY A 43 2.71 12.05 12.24
N PRO A 44 3.17 13.22 11.74
CA PRO A 44 3.10 13.67 10.35
C PRO A 44 4.02 12.88 9.39
N GLY A 45 3.80 13.03 8.08
CA GLY A 45 4.61 12.35 7.05
C GLY A 45 3.82 12.00 5.77
N HIS A 46 4.26 10.99 5.03
CA HIS A 46 3.65 10.54 3.77
C HIS A 46 2.75 9.30 3.91
N GLY A 47 2.52 8.79 5.12
CA GLY A 47 1.68 7.62 5.37
C GLY A 47 2.45 6.30 5.24
N ILE A 48 1.75 5.23 4.86
CA ILE A 48 2.30 3.89 4.66
C ILE A 48 2.32 3.58 3.15
N SER A 49 3.45 3.14 2.61
CA SER A 49 3.61 2.95 1.17
C SER A 49 4.20 1.60 0.79
N ILE A 50 3.64 0.98 -0.25
CA ILE A 50 4.26 -0.12 -0.99
C ILE A 50 4.85 0.46 -2.28
N GLY A 51 6.11 0.19 -2.53
CA GLY A 51 6.90 0.75 -3.61
C GLY A 51 7.75 1.97 -3.23
N SER A 52 8.38 2.65 -4.19
CA SER A 52 8.12 2.51 -5.63
C SER A 52 8.63 1.18 -6.16
N LEU A 53 7.75 0.44 -6.82
CA LEU A 53 8.07 -0.83 -7.45
C LEU A 53 8.57 -0.63 -8.88
N ARG A 54 9.21 -1.67 -9.40
CA ARG A 54 9.61 -1.85 -10.81
C ARG A 54 10.81 -1.00 -11.25
N LEU A 55 11.51 -0.34 -10.33
CA LEU A 55 12.64 0.54 -10.68
C LEU A 55 13.82 -0.25 -11.23
N PHE A 56 14.05 -1.45 -10.69
CA PHE A 56 15.25 -2.22 -10.97
C PHE A 56 14.95 -3.46 -11.81
N LYS A 57 15.95 -3.86 -12.61
CA LYS A 57 15.93 -5.17 -13.28
C LYS A 57 15.99 -6.27 -12.22
N ASN A 58 15.18 -7.31 -12.41
CA ASN A 58 15.07 -8.46 -11.52
C ASN A 58 14.61 -8.09 -10.10
N GLU A 59 13.77 -7.06 -9.98
CA GLU A 59 13.07 -6.78 -8.72
C GLU A 59 12.20 -7.99 -8.34
N GLU A 60 12.37 -8.48 -7.11
CA GLU A 60 11.62 -9.63 -6.62
C GLU A 60 10.19 -9.22 -6.23
N PRO A 61 9.22 -10.15 -6.33
CA PRO A 61 7.83 -9.85 -6.00
C PRO A 61 7.65 -9.36 -4.55
N VAL A 62 6.76 -8.38 -4.38
CA VAL A 62 6.20 -8.05 -3.08
C VAL A 62 4.93 -8.86 -2.87
N ASP A 63 4.86 -9.65 -1.81
CA ASP A 63 3.75 -10.59 -1.61
C ASP A 63 3.31 -10.70 -0.15
N GLY A 64 2.01 -10.65 0.11
CA GLY A 64 1.48 -10.87 1.46
C GLY A 64 1.78 -9.71 2.41
N VAL A 65 1.32 -8.50 2.07
CA VAL A 65 1.46 -7.32 2.95
C VAL A 65 0.10 -7.01 3.57
N THR A 66 0.03 -7.06 4.89
CA THR A 66 -1.17 -6.69 5.66
C THR A 66 -0.92 -5.43 6.47
N VAL A 67 -1.74 -4.41 6.27
CA VAL A 67 -1.75 -3.19 7.09
C VAL A 67 -3.12 -3.10 7.77
N LYS A 68 -3.13 -3.12 9.11
CA LYS A 68 -4.38 -3.12 9.87
C LYS A 68 -4.33 -2.34 11.17
N ASN A 69 -5.48 -1.87 11.64
CA ASN A 69 -5.61 -1.14 12.92
C ASN A 69 -4.64 0.04 13.04
N CYS A 70 -4.44 0.79 11.95
CA CYS A 70 -3.46 1.88 11.91
C CYS A 70 -4.16 3.24 12.06
N THR A 71 -3.50 4.18 12.73
CA THR A 71 -3.96 5.56 12.84
C THR A 71 -3.03 6.48 12.08
N LEU A 72 -3.53 7.26 11.12
CA LEU A 72 -2.77 8.17 10.28
C LEU A 72 -3.15 9.62 10.63
N THR A 73 -2.21 10.43 11.11
CA THR A 73 -2.51 11.80 11.56
C THR A 73 -1.59 12.81 10.90
N ASN A 74 -2.14 13.84 10.26
CA ASN A 74 -1.36 14.87 9.55
C ASN A 74 -0.41 14.27 8.48
N THR A 75 -0.84 13.20 7.82
CA THR A 75 -0.11 12.61 6.70
C THR A 75 -0.62 13.16 5.37
N SER A 76 0.25 13.27 4.37
CA SER A 76 -0.15 13.68 3.02
C SER A 76 -0.89 12.59 2.26
N ASN A 77 -0.66 11.31 2.59
CA ASN A 77 -1.40 10.16 2.08
C ASN A 77 -1.81 9.24 3.23
N GLY A 78 -2.84 8.43 2.98
CA GLY A 78 -3.25 7.34 3.84
C GLY A 78 -2.33 6.13 3.66
N VAL A 79 -2.83 5.13 2.94
CA VAL A 79 -2.02 4.06 2.35
C VAL A 79 -1.81 4.30 0.87
N ARG A 80 -0.66 3.87 0.35
CA ARG A 80 -0.29 4.04 -1.04
C ARG A 80 0.39 2.80 -1.61
N ILE A 81 0.09 2.46 -2.85
CA ILE A 81 0.92 1.59 -3.68
C ILE A 81 1.39 2.45 -4.87
N LYS A 82 2.69 2.40 -5.18
CA LYS A 82 3.28 3.16 -6.29
C LYS A 82 4.25 2.32 -7.10
N SER A 83 4.23 2.48 -8.43
CA SER A 83 5.24 1.91 -9.32
C SER A 83 5.77 2.97 -10.29
N TRP A 84 6.92 2.71 -10.92
CA TRP A 84 7.49 3.65 -11.89
C TRP A 84 6.81 3.55 -13.27
N PRO A 85 6.54 4.69 -13.94
CA PRO A 85 6.04 4.68 -15.32
C PRO A 85 7.08 4.11 -16.30
N GLY A 86 6.66 3.23 -17.22
CA GLY A 86 7.55 2.64 -18.24
C GLY A 86 8.57 1.64 -17.70
N ALA A 87 8.32 1.12 -16.50
CA ALA A 87 9.29 0.37 -15.72
C ALA A 87 9.28 -1.15 -15.99
N GLU A 88 10.30 -1.86 -15.49
CA GLU A 88 10.51 -3.30 -15.71
C GLU A 88 9.31 -4.12 -15.22
N PRO A 89 9.00 -5.31 -15.77
CA PRO A 89 7.92 -6.15 -15.26
C PRO A 89 8.12 -6.46 -13.77
N GLY A 90 7.03 -6.45 -12.99
CA GLY A 90 7.09 -6.78 -11.56
C GLY A 90 5.74 -7.18 -11.01
N THR A 91 5.74 -7.85 -9.86
CA THR A 91 4.52 -8.41 -9.24
C THR A 91 4.37 -7.89 -7.82
N CYS A 92 3.15 -7.48 -7.48
CA CYS A 92 2.73 -7.11 -6.14
C CYS A 92 1.40 -7.80 -5.86
N SER A 93 1.34 -8.71 -4.88
CA SER A 93 0.17 -9.56 -4.66
C SER A 93 -0.17 -9.71 -3.19
N ASN A 94 -1.41 -10.16 -2.92
CA ASN A 94 -1.90 -10.43 -1.56
C ASN A 94 -1.70 -9.23 -0.61
N ILE A 95 -2.13 -8.05 -1.06
CA ILE A 95 -2.05 -6.81 -0.30
C ILE A 95 -3.39 -6.55 0.38
N HIS A 96 -3.38 -6.33 1.68
CA HIS A 96 -4.57 -6.13 2.50
C HIS A 96 -4.46 -4.85 3.34
N PHE A 97 -5.47 -3.98 3.23
CA PHE A 97 -5.61 -2.76 4.03
C PHE A 97 -6.95 -2.82 4.78
N GLU A 98 -6.90 -2.72 6.11
CA GLU A 98 -8.08 -2.87 6.98
C GLU A 98 -8.00 -1.91 8.17
N ASP A 99 -9.14 -1.40 8.64
CA ASP A 99 -9.22 -0.61 9.89
C ASP A 99 -8.16 0.50 10.02
N ILE A 100 -8.07 1.36 9.01
CA ILE A 100 -7.14 2.50 8.97
C ILE A 100 -7.92 3.81 9.19
N LEU A 101 -7.54 4.59 10.20
CA LEU A 101 -8.25 5.80 10.64
C LEU A 101 -7.38 7.06 10.57
N PRO A 102 -7.90 8.21 10.09
CA PRO A 102 -9.10 8.32 9.30
C PRO A 102 -8.88 7.63 7.94
N CYS A 103 -9.95 7.08 7.35
CA CYS A 103 -9.87 6.46 6.03
C CYS A 103 -9.88 7.53 4.92
N GLU A 104 -8.97 8.48 5.02
CA GLU A 104 -8.85 9.65 4.15
C GLU A 104 -7.54 9.62 3.36
N ASN A 105 -7.52 10.29 2.21
CA ASN A 105 -6.33 10.45 1.35
C ASN A 105 -5.66 9.13 0.93
N VAL A 106 -6.44 8.06 0.75
CA VAL A 106 -5.95 6.83 0.12
C VAL A 106 -5.63 7.12 -1.34
N GLU A 107 -4.39 6.88 -1.76
CA GLU A 107 -3.93 7.19 -3.12
C GLU A 107 -3.44 5.90 -3.81
N LEU A 108 -3.96 5.66 -5.01
CA LEU A 108 -3.52 4.59 -5.90
C LEU A 108 -2.93 5.24 -7.16
N ALA A 109 -1.62 5.16 -7.33
CA ALA A 109 -0.92 5.83 -8.41
C ALA A 109 -0.07 4.83 -9.21
N ASP A 110 -0.28 4.78 -10.53
CA ASP A 110 0.49 3.94 -11.44
C ASP A 110 0.55 2.47 -11.00
N ILE A 111 -0.60 1.90 -10.70
CA ILE A 111 -0.75 0.48 -10.38
C ILE A 111 -0.73 -0.32 -11.67
N GLU A 112 0.32 -1.10 -11.89
CA GLU A 112 0.34 -2.13 -12.93
C GLU A 112 0.89 -3.41 -12.33
N ILE A 113 -0.06 -4.26 -11.93
CA ILE A 113 0.13 -5.56 -11.30
C ILE A 113 -0.34 -6.60 -12.31
N THR A 114 0.61 -7.26 -12.97
CA THR A 114 0.35 -8.41 -13.83
C THR A 114 0.63 -9.69 -13.05
N LEU A 115 -0.41 -10.51 -12.83
CA LEU A 115 -0.23 -11.86 -12.29
C LEU A 115 0.36 -12.76 -13.37
N SER A 116 1.43 -13.47 -13.03
CA SER A 116 1.94 -14.60 -13.81
C SER A 116 1.46 -15.90 -13.13
N GLY A 117 0.30 -16.45 -13.52
CA GLY A 117 -0.22 -17.69 -12.93
C GLY A 117 -1.73 -17.95 -13.17
N THR A 118 -2.23 -19.09 -12.69
CA THR A 118 -3.63 -19.57 -12.89
C THR A 118 -4.67 -19.01 -11.90
N ASN A 119 -4.30 -18.04 -11.05
CA ASN A 119 -5.09 -17.61 -9.89
C ASN A 119 -6.25 -16.62 -10.17
N GLY A 120 -6.84 -16.65 -11.37
CA GLY A 120 -7.97 -15.79 -11.74
C GLY A 120 -7.58 -14.32 -12.01
N PRO A 121 -8.55 -13.46 -12.34
CA PRO A 121 -8.30 -12.05 -12.65
C PRO A 121 -7.88 -11.27 -11.40
N THR A 122 -6.94 -10.32 -11.52
CA THR A 122 -6.60 -9.42 -10.41
C THR A 122 -7.81 -8.55 -10.07
N ILE A 123 -8.18 -8.46 -8.77
CA ILE A 123 -9.34 -7.71 -8.30
C ILE A 123 -8.88 -6.59 -7.37
N SER A 124 -9.38 -5.38 -7.57
CA SER A 124 -9.30 -4.29 -6.59
C SER A 124 -10.64 -4.19 -5.87
N GLN A 125 -10.65 -4.17 -4.53
CA GLN A 125 -11.86 -4.04 -3.70
C GLN A 125 -11.67 -2.95 -2.64
N CYS A 126 -12.68 -2.09 -2.50
CA CYS A 126 -12.68 -0.95 -1.58
C CYS A 126 -13.99 -0.95 -0.81
N SER A 127 -13.93 -0.70 0.50
CA SER A 127 -15.10 -0.41 1.33
C SER A 127 -14.87 0.90 2.08
N ASN A 128 -15.89 1.77 2.12
CA ASN A 128 -15.86 3.04 2.85
C ASN A 128 -14.73 4.02 2.49
N VAL A 129 -14.11 3.86 1.31
CA VAL A 129 -13.01 4.70 0.84
C VAL A 129 -13.23 5.15 -0.60
N LYS A 130 -12.92 6.42 -0.88
CA LYS A 130 -12.83 6.95 -2.24
C LYS A 130 -11.35 7.18 -2.56
N PRO A 131 -10.65 6.19 -3.12
CA PRO A 131 -9.24 6.38 -3.41
C PRO A 131 -9.09 7.47 -4.47
N LYS A 132 -8.07 8.32 -4.29
CA LYS A 132 -7.59 9.19 -5.35
C LYS A 132 -6.75 8.33 -6.29
N VAL A 133 -7.21 8.21 -7.52
CA VAL A 133 -6.60 7.33 -8.52
C VAL A 133 -5.89 8.18 -9.58
N SER A 134 -4.64 7.87 -9.89
CA SER A 134 -3.88 8.53 -10.95
C SER A 134 -3.04 7.54 -11.77
N GLY A 135 -2.74 7.91 -13.01
CA GLY A 135 -1.90 7.08 -13.87
C GLY A 135 -2.54 5.75 -14.28
N LYS A 136 -1.71 4.75 -14.62
CA LYS A 136 -2.19 3.42 -15.05
C LYS A 136 -2.79 2.64 -13.88
N GLN A 137 -3.88 1.90 -14.11
CA GLN A 137 -4.55 1.10 -13.09
C GLN A 137 -4.92 -0.28 -13.63
N ASN A 138 -4.07 -1.27 -13.35
CA ASN A 138 -4.28 -2.66 -13.67
C ASN A 138 -3.94 -3.51 -12.44
N PRO A 139 -4.93 -4.11 -11.75
CA PRO A 139 -6.36 -4.03 -12.04
C PRO A 139 -6.93 -2.63 -11.84
N VAL A 140 -8.09 -2.36 -12.45
CA VAL A 140 -8.81 -1.10 -12.25
C VAL A 140 -9.01 -0.90 -10.75
N ALA A 141 -8.60 0.27 -10.26
CA ALA A 141 -8.81 0.66 -8.88
C ALA A 141 -10.30 0.55 -8.51
N CYS A 142 -10.57 0.00 -7.33
CA CYS A 142 -11.92 -0.03 -6.81
C CYS A 142 -12.48 1.37 -6.61
N SER A 143 -13.74 1.55 -6.98
CA SER A 143 -14.57 2.63 -6.48
C SER A 143 -15.46 2.03 -5.39
N ALA A 144 -15.29 2.40 -4.11
CA ALA A 144 -16.24 1.95 -3.10
C ALA A 144 -17.65 2.42 -3.50
N PRO A 145 -18.71 1.62 -3.25
CA PRO A 145 -20.06 2.17 -3.21
C PRO A 145 -20.06 3.32 -2.19
N ILE A 146 -20.74 4.43 -2.52
CA ILE A 146 -21.03 5.45 -1.53
C ILE A 146 -21.87 4.74 -0.46
N ALA A 147 -21.29 4.47 0.71
CA ALA A 147 -22.06 4.01 1.85
C ALA A 147 -23.17 5.05 2.09
N ALA A 148 -24.43 4.62 2.02
CA ALA A 148 -25.54 5.46 2.40
C ALA A 148 -25.29 5.91 3.84
N LYS A 149 -25.34 7.23 4.04
CA LYS A 149 -25.18 7.88 5.33
C LYS A 149 -26.08 7.16 6.37
N PRO A 150 -25.58 6.83 7.57
CA PRO A 150 -26.45 6.36 8.63
C PRO A 150 -27.50 7.45 8.92
N THR A 151 -28.78 7.08 8.84
CA THR A 151 -29.91 7.89 9.33
C THR A 151 -29.89 8.00 10.85
#